data_AF-A0A800M601-F1
#
_entry.id   AF-A0A800M601-F1
#
_cell.length_a   1.000
_cell.length_b   1.000
_cell.length_c   1.000
_cell.angle_alpha   90.00
_cell.angle_beta   90.00
_cell.angle_gamma   90.00
#
_symmetry.space_group_name_H-M   'P 1'
#
loop_
_entity.id
_entity.type
_entity.pdbx_description
1 polymer ?
#
loop_
_entity_poly.entity_id
_entity_poly.type
_entity_poly.pdbx_seq_one_letter_code
_entity_poly.pdbx_strand_id
1 'polypeptide(L)'
;MRLKIFEKMIYILLIYLIAGAVLFFFQRKLLYFPTGKIPHAYETLTLENENETLKVIVLNSGREQALLYFGGNAETVVYNAADFITAFPLHTV
;
A
#
# COMPACT_ATOMS: atom_id res chain seq x y z
N MET A 1 -33.97 31.97 -23.68
CA MET A 1 -32.64 32.13 -23.05
C MET A 1 -32.51 31.31 -21.75
N ARG A 2 -33.45 31.39 -20.80
CA ARG A 2 -33.41 30.63 -19.53
C ARG A 2 -33.39 29.10 -19.69
N LEU A 3 -34.16 28.53 -20.63
CA LEU A 3 -34.20 27.07 -20.87
C LEU A 3 -32.82 26.48 -21.22
N LYS A 4 -32.06 27.18 -22.09
CA LYS A 4 -30.69 26.80 -22.48
C LYS A 4 -29.68 26.87 -21.33
N ILE A 5 -29.93 27.71 -20.33
CA ILE A 5 -29.09 27.81 -19.13
C ILE A 5 -29.36 26.63 -18.19
N PHE A 6 -30.62 26.28 -18.00
CA PHE A 6 -31.03 25.10 -17.23
C PHE A 6 -30.47 23.80 -17.83
N GLU A 7 -30.56 23.63 -19.15
CA GLU A 7 -29.95 22.48 -19.84
C GLU A 7 -28.45 22.36 -19.55
N LYS A 8 -27.70 23.46 -19.68
CA LYS A 8 -26.25 23.48 -19.37
C LYS A 8 -25.96 23.10 -17.91
N MET A 9 -26.77 23.56 -16.96
CA MET A 9 -26.61 23.19 -15.55
C MET A 9 -26.85 21.71 -15.30
N ILE A 10 -27.83 21.10 -15.98
CA ILE A 10 -28.09 19.66 -15.90
C ILE A 10 -26.89 18.87 -16.44
N TYR A 11 -26.31 19.28 -17.56
CA TYR A 11 -25.10 18.63 -18.08
C TYR A 11 -23.92 18.71 -17.11
N ILE A 12 -23.69 19.87 -16.48
CA ILE A 12 -22.64 20.02 -15.47
C ILE A 12 -22.89 19.09 -14.27
N LEU A 13 -24.13 19.04 -13.79
CA LEU A 13 -24.50 18.14 -12.68
C LEU A 13 -24.29 16.67 -13.06
N LEU A 14 -24.69 16.26 -14.26
CA LEU A 14 -24.48 14.90 -14.76
C LEU A 14 -22.99 14.55 -14.82
N ILE A 15 -22.16 15.44 -15.37
CA ILE A 15 -20.70 15.24 -15.42
C ILE A 15 -20.12 15.09 -14.01
N TYR A 16 -20.53 15.94 -13.08
CA TYR A 16 -20.09 15.87 -11.68
C TYR A 16 -20.47 14.55 -11.02
N LEU A 17 -21.72 14.10 -11.19
CA LEU A 17 -22.20 12.83 -10.64
C LEU A 17 -21.49 11.63 -11.29
N ILE A 18 -21.23 11.67 -12.60
CA ILE A 18 -20.46 10.63 -13.30
C ILE A 18 -19.03 10.59 -12.77
N ALA A 19 -18.37 11.74 -12.62
CA ALA A 19 -17.02 11.80 -12.05
C ALA A 19 -17.00 11.25 -10.62
N GLY A 20 -17.97 11.63 -9.79
CA GLY A 20 -18.13 11.09 -8.44
C GLY A 20 -18.36 9.57 -8.42
N ALA A 21 -19.20 9.06 -9.31
CA ALA A 21 -19.42 7.62 -9.45
C ALA A 21 -18.14 6.88 -9.89
N VAL A 22 -17.40 7.41 -10.86
CA VAL A 22 -16.10 6.85 -11.28
C VAL A 22 -15.15 6.83 -10.09
N LEU A 23 -15.01 7.92 -9.35
CA LEU A 23 -14.16 7.94 -8.16
C LEU A 23 -14.63 6.93 -7.11
N PHE A 24 -15.93 6.85 -6.82
CA PHE A 24 -16.48 5.94 -5.82
C PHE A 24 -16.26 4.46 -6.17
N PHE A 25 -16.53 4.05 -7.41
CA PHE A 25 -16.39 2.65 -7.83
C PHE A 25 -14.92 2.25 -8.05
N PHE A 26 -14.07 3.19 -8.46
CA PHE A 26 -12.66 2.92 -8.75
C PHE A 26 -11.70 3.38 -7.65
N GLN A 27 -12.18 3.94 -6.53
CA GLN A 27 -11.34 4.49 -5.45
C GLN A 27 -10.23 3.54 -5.01
N ARG A 28 -10.52 2.24 -4.84
CA ARG A 28 -9.54 1.26 -4.38
C ARG A 28 -8.41 1.08 -5.39
N LYS A 29 -8.73 1.01 -6.68
CA LYS A 29 -7.75 0.85 -7.75
C LYS A 29 -6.96 2.13 -8.02
N LEU A 30 -7.57 3.29 -7.76
CA LEU A 30 -6.95 4.60 -7.95
C LEU A 30 -6.04 4.99 -6.77
N LEU A 31 -6.46 4.71 -5.54
CA LEU A 31 -5.71 5.04 -4.32
C LEU A 31 -4.65 3.99 -3.97
N TYR A 32 -4.95 2.72 -4.18
CA TYR A 32 -4.07 1.60 -3.85
C TYR A 32 -3.79 0.80 -5.12
N PHE A 33 -2.89 1.33 -5.94
CA PHE A 33 -2.43 0.59 -7.11
C PHE A 33 -1.79 -0.73 -6.64
N PRO A 34 -2.22 -1.90 -7.16
CA PRO A 34 -1.68 -3.16 -6.70
C PRO A 34 -0.17 -3.22 -6.99
N THR A 35 0.63 -3.27 -5.94
CA THR A 35 2.06 -3.52 -6.05
C THR A 35 2.28 -5.02 -6.12
N GLY A 36 2.99 -5.47 -7.15
CA GLY A 36 3.39 -6.87 -7.27
C GLY A 36 4.37 -7.26 -6.15
N LYS A 37 4.50 -8.56 -5.90
CA LYS A 37 5.56 -9.06 -5.02
C LYS A 37 6.91 -8.73 -5.63
N ILE A 38 7.79 -8.10 -4.84
CA ILE A 38 9.12 -7.75 -5.28
C ILE A 38 10.05 -8.93 -4.99
N PRO A 39 10.75 -9.48 -5.99
CA PRO A 39 11.64 -10.61 -5.79
C PRO A 39 12.83 -10.18 -4.93
N HIS A 40 13.17 -11.01 -3.95
CA HIS A 40 14.33 -10.80 -3.10
C HIS A 40 14.90 -12.13 -2.60
N ALA A 41 16.14 -12.10 -2.12
CA ALA A 41 16.85 -13.26 -1.60
C ALA A 41 16.77 -13.39 -0.07
N TYR A 42 16.17 -12.41 0.62
CA TYR A 42 16.04 -12.42 2.08
C TYR A 42 15.13 -13.56 2.57
N GLU A 43 15.42 -14.05 3.77
CA GLU A 43 14.58 -15.00 4.47
C GLU A 43 13.17 -14.42 4.65
N THR A 44 12.15 -15.26 4.45
CA THR A 44 10.75 -14.87 4.63
C THR A 44 10.10 -15.72 5.70
N LEU A 45 9.43 -15.07 6.63
CA LEU A 45 8.57 -15.72 7.61
C LEU A 45 7.11 -15.44 7.24
N THR A 46 6.27 -16.47 7.34
CA THR A 46 4.82 -16.35 7.19
C THR A 46 4.19 -16.39 8.57
N LEU A 47 3.46 -15.33 8.91
CA LEU A 47 2.75 -15.18 10.17
C LEU A 47 1.26 -15.33 9.88
N GLU A 48 0.60 -16.22 10.62
CA GLU A 48 -0.84 -16.42 10.56
C GLU A 48 -1.47 -15.74 11.76
N ASN A 49 -2.48 -14.90 11.51
CA ASN A 49 -3.26 -14.24 12.55
C ASN A 49 -4.74 -14.30 12.19
N GLU A 50 -5.50 -15.15 12.90
CA GLU A 50 -6.89 -15.46 12.58
C GLU A 50 -7.06 -15.91 11.12
N ASN A 51 -7.71 -15.10 10.28
CA ASN A 51 -7.94 -15.37 8.86
C ASN A 51 -6.97 -14.62 7.94
N GLU A 52 -5.97 -13.94 8.50
CA GLU A 52 -5.01 -13.13 7.75
C GLU A 52 -3.62 -13.78 7.74
N THR A 53 -2.95 -13.68 6.60
CA THR A 53 -1.59 -14.20 6.41
C THR A 53 -0.65 -13.05 6.07
N LEU A 54 0.29 -12.78 6.96
CA LEU A 54 1.32 -11.77 6.75
C LEU A 54 2.61 -12.46 6.30
N LYS A 55 3.25 -11.90 5.27
CA LYS A 55 4.60 -12.28 4.87
C LYS A 55 5.56 -11.18 5.29
N VAL A 56 6.54 -11.55 6.09
CA VAL A 56 7.59 -10.64 6.55
C VAL A 56 8.94 -11.10 6.01
N ILE A 57 9.83 -10.14 5.80
CA ILE A 57 11.25 -10.42 5.57
C ILE A 57 11.95 -10.48 6.92
N VAL A 58 12.95 -11.35 7.06
CA VAL A 58 13.76 -11.46 8.28
C VAL A 58 15.20 -11.13 7.91
N LEU A 59 15.78 -10.19 8.64
CA LEU A 59 17.15 -9.72 8.48
C LEU A 59 17.94 -10.03 9.75
N ASN A 60 19.24 -10.31 9.60
CA ASN A 60 20.13 -10.59 10.72
C ASN A 60 19.59 -11.66 11.69
N SER A 61 19.06 -12.78 11.18
CA SER A 61 18.44 -13.82 12.01
C SER A 61 19.39 -14.39 13.07
N GLY A 62 18.82 -14.77 14.22
CA GLY A 62 19.56 -15.39 15.34
C GLY A 62 20.11 -14.42 16.39
N ARG A 63 19.72 -13.14 16.36
CA ARG A 63 20.01 -12.21 17.46
C ARG A 63 18.98 -12.31 18.58
N GLU A 64 19.43 -12.07 19.82
CA GLU A 64 18.58 -12.15 21.02
C GLU A 64 17.48 -11.09 21.06
N GLN A 65 17.71 -9.93 20.44
CA GLN A 65 16.76 -8.81 20.40
C GLN A 65 16.11 -8.72 19.02
N ALA A 66 14.77 -8.57 19.01
CA ALA A 66 14.00 -8.41 17.78
C ALA A 66 13.53 -6.95 17.62
N LEU A 67 13.58 -6.44 16.39
CA LEU A 67 13.07 -5.13 16.00
C LEU A 67 12.02 -5.31 14.91
N LEU A 68 10.74 -5.12 15.23
CA LEU A 68 9.67 -5.21 14.24
C LEU A 68 9.49 -3.87 13.51
N TYR A 69 9.78 -3.84 12.22
CA TYR A 69 9.58 -2.67 11.38
C TYR A 69 8.30 -2.79 10.53
N PHE A 70 7.44 -1.77 10.65
CA PHE A 70 6.25 -1.62 9.82
C PHE A 70 6.48 -0.49 8.84
N GLY A 71 6.44 -0.81 7.54
CA GLY A 71 6.60 0.18 6.47
C GLY A 71 5.51 1.25 6.51
N GLY A 72 5.88 2.45 6.06
CA GLY A 72 4.96 3.55 5.83
C GLY A 72 4.01 3.30 4.65
N ASN A 73 3.16 4.28 4.38
CA ASN A 73 2.17 4.19 3.31
C ASN A 73 2.87 4.03 1.94
N ALA A 74 2.45 3.02 1.17
CA ALA A 74 3.02 2.64 -0.13
C ALA A 74 4.53 2.32 -0.11
N GLU A 75 5.12 2.10 1.06
CA GLU A 75 6.53 1.79 1.16
C GLU A 75 6.83 0.34 0.78
N THR A 76 7.85 0.16 -0.04
CA THR A 76 8.42 -1.16 -0.29
C THR A 76 9.50 -1.46 0.73
N VAL A 77 9.13 -2.16 1.81
CA VAL A 77 10.03 -2.46 2.93
C VAL A 77 11.29 -3.25 2.52
N VAL A 78 11.21 -4.03 1.44
CA VAL A 78 12.33 -4.81 0.91
C VAL A 78 13.51 -3.92 0.50
N TYR A 79 13.26 -2.70 0.04
CA TYR A 79 14.32 -1.79 -0.39
C TYR A 79 15.15 -1.22 0.77
N ASN A 80 14.61 -1.25 1.99
CA ASN A 80 15.32 -0.80 3.19
C ASN A 80 16.23 -1.88 3.79
N ALA A 81 16.18 -3.12 3.27
CA ALA A 81 16.80 -4.27 3.91
C ALA A 81 18.33 -4.12 4.06
N ALA A 82 19.02 -3.61 3.03
CA ALA A 82 20.48 -3.40 3.10
C ALA A 82 20.86 -2.37 4.16
N ASP A 83 20.09 -1.29 4.26
CA ASP A 83 20.31 -0.23 5.24
C ASP A 83 20.04 -0.75 6.66
N PHE A 84 18.98 -1.54 6.86
CA PHE A 84 18.65 -2.13 8.17
C PHE A 84 19.66 -3.18 8.64
N ILE A 85 20.18 -4.01 7.73
CA ILE A 85 21.26 -4.95 8.05
C ILE A 85 22.45 -4.19 8.67
N THR A 86 22.78 -3.03 8.10
CA THR A 86 23.92 -2.21 8.51
C THR A 86 23.62 -1.36 9.76
N ALA A 87 22.42 -0.79 9.85
CA ALA A 87 22.02 0.09 10.95
C ALA A 87 21.73 -0.67 12.25
N PHE A 88 21.27 -1.93 12.16
CA PHE A 88 20.85 -2.74 13.30
C PHE A 88 21.58 -4.10 13.35
N PRO A 89 22.92 -4.13 13.42
CA PRO A 89 23.70 -5.37 13.30
C PRO A 89 23.49 -6.35 14.47
N LEU A 90 23.01 -5.84 15.62
CA LEU A 90 22.78 -6.59 16.85
C LEU A 90 21.32 -7.03 17.05
N HIS A 91 20.42 -6.69 16.12
CA HIS A 91 19.01 -7.06 16.20
C HIS A 91 18.63 -7.96 15.03
N THR A 92 17.70 -8.89 15.28
CA THR A 92 16.93 -9.54 14.22
C THR A 92 15.86 -8.54 13.82
N VAL A 93 15.85 -8.09 12.57
CA VAL A 93 14.89 -7.08 12.07
C VAL A 93 13.87 -7.75 11.18
#